data_AF-A0A7K0M2P1-F1
#
_entry.id   AF-A0A7K0M2P1-F1
#
_cell.length_a   1.000
_cell.length_b   1.000
_cell.length_c   1.000
_cell.angle_alpha   90.00
_cell.angle_beta   90.00
_cell.angle_gamma   90.00
#
_symmetry.space_group_name_H-M   'P 1'
#
loop_
_entity.id
_entity.type
_entity.pdbx_description
1 polymer ?
#
loop_
_entity_poly.entity_id
_entity_poly.type
_entity_poly.pdbx_seq_one_letter_code
_entity_poly.pdbx_strand_id
1 'polypeptide(L)'
;MFLQMKLLQKGKLRTRVLLPVMIGCVALASACVAPPAPPSGPTITGQACPADSGVTVVVDYTSLNNSIVIACAAGPQASGFAALAAAGFSQTEVPTYAGAVCTINALPAQGFPFCWETGGYWGYYRSADRSAAWDYSPVGAAEGPLVEGSVEGWVWQADFSDNLPGVSILGLVKYTP
;
A
#
# COMPACT_ATOMS: atom_id res chain seq x y z
N MET A 1 0.05 -25.54 51.64
CA MET A 1 -0.10 -26.58 52.69
C MET A 1 -1.36 -27.37 52.34
N PHE A 2 -1.21 -28.68 52.03
CA PHE A 2 -2.28 -29.66 51.71
C PHE A 2 -3.09 -29.39 50.40
N LEU A 3 -2.97 -30.27 49.39
CA LEU A 3 -3.63 -31.59 49.18
C LEU A 3 -5.10 -31.44 48.72
N GLN A 4 -5.66 -32.19 47.77
CA GLN A 4 -5.19 -33.02 46.63
C GLN A 4 -6.45 -33.72 46.03
N MET A 5 -6.35 -34.33 44.82
CA MET A 5 -7.07 -35.57 44.43
C MET A 5 -8.63 -35.60 44.46
N LYS A 6 -9.38 -35.87 43.38
CA LYS A 6 -9.66 -37.17 42.69
C LYS A 6 -10.96 -36.96 41.87
N LEU A 7 -11.40 -37.72 40.84
CA LEU A 7 -10.88 -38.80 40.00
C LEU A 7 -10.99 -38.34 38.51
N LEU A 8 -10.31 -38.87 37.48
CA LEU A 8 -10.25 -40.25 36.94
C LEU A 8 -11.62 -40.81 36.46
N GLN A 9 -11.99 -40.58 35.20
CA GLN A 9 -12.76 -41.56 34.43
C GLN A 9 -12.01 -41.97 33.15
N LYS A 10 -11.80 -43.29 33.04
CA LYS A 10 -11.14 -43.96 31.92
C LYS A 10 -12.22 -44.40 30.93
N GLY A 11 -12.03 -44.10 29.64
CA GLY A 11 -12.93 -44.53 28.56
C GLY A 11 -12.15 -45.09 27.37
N LYS A 12 -11.41 -46.19 27.55
CA LYS A 12 -10.82 -46.92 26.42
C LYS A 12 -11.94 -47.65 25.67
N LEU A 13 -12.05 -47.48 24.37
CA LEU A 13 -12.48 -48.58 23.50
C LEU A 13 -11.66 -48.62 22.22
N ARG A 14 -10.73 -49.57 22.15
CA ARG A 14 -9.99 -49.94 20.94
C ARG A 14 -10.87 -50.92 20.16
N THR A 15 -11.58 -50.45 19.15
CA THR A 15 -12.29 -51.35 18.23
C THR A 15 -11.40 -51.61 17.02
N ARG A 16 -10.63 -52.70 17.07
CA ARG A 16 -9.99 -53.27 15.87
C ARG A 16 -11.05 -54.05 15.10
N VAL A 17 -11.44 -53.57 13.93
CA VAL A 17 -12.12 -54.40 12.92
C VAL A 17 -11.14 -54.62 11.79
N LEU A 18 -11.07 -55.86 11.32
CA LEU A 18 -10.15 -56.34 10.28
C LEU A 18 -10.98 -57.04 9.20
N LEU A 19 -10.46 -57.04 7.97
CA LEU A 19 -11.01 -57.60 6.71
C LEU A 19 -12.12 -56.79 6.01
N PRO A 20 -12.29 -56.93 4.68
CA PRO A 20 -11.43 -57.63 3.71
C PRO A 20 -10.81 -56.73 2.63
N VAL A 21 -9.88 -57.30 1.88
CA VAL A 21 -9.24 -56.69 0.70
C VAL A 21 -10.21 -56.64 -0.48
N MET A 22 -10.39 -55.47 -1.08
CA MET A 22 -10.96 -55.29 -2.43
C MET A 22 -9.95 -54.52 -3.28
N ILE A 23 -9.18 -55.23 -4.11
CA ILE A 23 -8.30 -54.62 -5.11
C ILE A 23 -9.17 -54.19 -6.30
N GLY A 24 -9.76 -53.00 -6.19
CA GLY A 24 -10.29 -52.29 -7.33
C GLY A 24 -9.19 -51.41 -7.92
N CYS A 25 -8.80 -51.65 -9.17
CA CYS A 25 -7.98 -50.71 -9.95
C CYS A 25 -8.79 -49.45 -10.27
N VAL A 26 -8.97 -48.57 -9.28
CA VAL A 26 -9.44 -47.21 -9.50
C VAL A 26 -8.30 -46.45 -10.18
N ALA A 27 -8.47 -46.14 -11.46
CA ALA A 27 -7.58 -45.24 -12.16
C ALA A 27 -7.70 -43.85 -11.51
N LEU A 28 -6.77 -43.53 -10.61
CA LEU A 28 -6.61 -42.22 -10.01
C LEU A 28 -6.18 -41.24 -11.10
N ALA A 29 -7.17 -40.64 -11.77
CA ALA A 29 -7.00 -39.44 -12.55
C ALA A 29 -6.61 -38.31 -11.57
N SER A 30 -5.31 -38.19 -11.29
CA SER A 30 -4.74 -37.07 -10.55
C SER A 30 -4.96 -35.80 -11.35
N ALA A 31 -6.10 -35.15 -11.13
CA ALA A 31 -6.31 -33.78 -11.56
C ALA A 31 -5.22 -32.93 -10.92
N CYS A 32 -4.30 -32.43 -11.73
CA CYS A 32 -3.27 -31.49 -11.32
C CYS A 32 -3.94 -30.16 -10.97
N VAL A 33 -4.38 -30.03 -9.72
CA VAL A 33 -4.81 -28.75 -9.16
C VAL A 33 -3.59 -27.83 -9.16
N ALA A 34 -3.52 -26.94 -10.14
CA ALA A 34 -2.51 -25.90 -10.17
C ALA A 34 -2.62 -25.07 -8.88
N PRO A 35 -1.51 -24.74 -8.20
CA PRO A 35 -1.56 -23.89 -7.03
C PRO A 35 -2.17 -22.53 -7.41
N PRO A 36 -2.94 -21.89 -6.52
CA PRO A 36 -3.48 -20.56 -6.78
C PRO A 36 -2.32 -19.61 -7.10
N ALA A 37 -2.47 -18.84 -8.19
CA ALA A 37 -1.51 -17.79 -8.51
C ALA A 37 -1.41 -16.81 -7.33
N PRO A 38 -0.21 -16.32 -6.98
CA PRO A 38 -0.08 -15.30 -5.95
C PRO A 38 -0.91 -14.06 -6.35
N PRO A 39 -1.49 -13.34 -5.37
CA PRO A 39 -2.25 -12.13 -5.67
C PRO A 39 -1.37 -11.13 -6.41
N SER A 40 -1.84 -10.66 -7.57
CA SER A 40 -1.20 -9.57 -8.29
C SER A 40 -1.16 -8.32 -7.40
N GLY A 41 0.02 -7.71 -7.28
CA GLY A 41 0.17 -6.42 -6.59
C GLY A 41 -0.57 -5.28 -7.31
N PRO A 42 -0.48 -4.05 -6.79
CA PRO A 42 -1.12 -2.90 -7.41
C PRO A 42 -0.59 -2.65 -8.83
N THR A 43 -1.47 -2.15 -9.68
CA THR A 43 -1.10 -1.76 -11.05
C THR A 43 -0.34 -0.45 -11.00
N ILE A 44 0.97 -0.49 -11.28
CA ILE A 44 1.83 0.70 -11.26
C ILE A 44 1.93 1.27 -12.68
N THR A 45 1.73 2.58 -12.82
CA THR A 45 1.68 3.28 -14.11
C THR A 45 2.45 4.61 -14.09
N GLY A 46 2.73 5.16 -15.28
CA GLY A 46 3.49 6.39 -15.44
C GLY A 46 5.00 6.18 -15.23
N GLN A 47 5.75 7.27 -15.07
CA GLN A 47 7.22 7.29 -15.02
C GLN A 47 7.72 8.31 -14.00
N ALA A 48 8.84 8.00 -13.35
CA ALA A 48 9.59 8.91 -12.51
C ALA A 48 10.32 9.96 -13.36
N CYS A 49 10.73 11.08 -12.77
CA CYS A 49 11.75 11.92 -13.41
C CYS A 49 13.09 11.16 -13.45
N PRO A 50 14.00 11.45 -14.39
CA PRO A 50 15.43 11.28 -14.16
C PRO A 50 15.88 12.00 -12.87
N ALA A 51 17.00 11.57 -12.28
CA ALA A 51 17.43 12.06 -10.96
C ALA A 51 17.89 13.53 -10.96
N ASP A 52 18.28 14.05 -12.11
CA ASP A 52 18.83 15.40 -12.36
C ASP A 52 17.85 16.31 -13.12
N SER A 53 16.58 15.91 -13.22
CA SER A 53 15.61 16.53 -14.14
C SER A 53 14.29 16.96 -13.47
N GLY A 54 14.07 16.65 -12.19
CA GLY A 54 12.86 17.04 -11.48
C GLY A 54 12.53 16.24 -10.23
N VAL A 55 11.37 16.54 -9.67
CA VAL A 55 10.79 15.87 -8.50
C VAL A 55 9.86 14.74 -8.96
N THR A 56 10.11 13.52 -8.51
CA THR A 56 9.19 12.40 -8.78
C THR A 56 8.03 12.44 -7.81
N VAL A 57 6.81 12.37 -8.32
CA VAL A 57 5.60 12.27 -7.50
C VAL A 57 5.03 10.86 -7.62
N VAL A 58 4.76 10.23 -6.48
CA VAL A 58 4.11 8.92 -6.38
C VAL A 58 2.77 9.10 -5.69
N VAL A 59 1.67 8.71 -6.33
CA VAL A 59 0.34 8.69 -5.71
C VAL A 59 -0.18 7.26 -5.67
N ASP A 60 -0.38 6.76 -4.46
CA ASP A 60 -0.77 5.40 -4.13
C ASP A 60 -2.26 5.34 -3.77
N TYR A 61 -3.02 4.76 -4.69
CA TYR A 61 -4.45 4.50 -4.57
C TYR A 61 -4.73 3.02 -4.27
N THR A 62 -3.75 2.24 -3.78
CA THR A 62 -3.87 0.78 -3.64
C THR A 62 -5.10 0.37 -2.82
N SER A 63 -5.32 1.06 -1.70
CA SER A 63 -6.46 0.92 -0.79
C SER A 63 -7.80 1.45 -1.33
N LEU A 64 -7.81 2.10 -2.51
CA LEU A 64 -9.01 2.62 -3.19
C LEU A 64 -9.37 1.84 -4.46
N ASN A 65 -8.37 1.49 -5.28
CA ASN A 65 -8.57 0.87 -6.59
C ASN A 65 -7.42 -0.07 -7.04
N ASN A 66 -6.53 -0.47 -6.12
CA ASN A 66 -5.36 -1.32 -6.41
C ASN A 66 -4.44 -0.76 -7.51
N SER A 67 -4.17 0.55 -7.52
CA SER A 67 -3.26 1.20 -8.47
C SER A 67 -2.32 2.23 -7.84
N ILE A 68 -1.19 2.46 -8.48
CA ILE A 68 -0.20 3.49 -8.13
C ILE A 68 0.15 4.24 -9.40
N VAL A 69 0.21 5.57 -9.33
CA VAL A 69 0.60 6.45 -10.44
C VAL A 69 1.89 7.17 -10.06
N ILE A 70 2.90 7.04 -10.92
CA ILE A 70 4.18 7.74 -10.80
C ILE A 70 4.22 8.80 -11.92
N ALA A 71 4.55 10.04 -11.59
CA ALA A 71 4.70 11.10 -12.58
C ALA A 71 5.87 12.02 -12.25
N CYS A 72 6.33 12.77 -13.25
CA CYS A 72 7.47 13.67 -13.14
C CYS A 72 7.00 15.14 -13.10
N ALA A 73 7.36 15.86 -12.03
CA ALA A 73 7.32 17.32 -11.99
C ALA A 73 8.70 17.85 -12.41
N ALA A 74 8.82 18.34 -13.65
CA ALA A 74 10.09 18.76 -14.21
C ALA A 74 10.68 19.99 -13.49
N GLY A 75 11.97 19.95 -13.21
CA GLY A 75 12.69 20.99 -12.45
C GLY A 75 12.41 20.99 -10.94
N PRO A 76 13.05 21.90 -10.18
CA PRO A 76 12.78 22.08 -8.76
C PRO A 76 11.36 22.61 -8.54
N GLN A 77 10.76 22.26 -7.40
CA GLN A 77 9.37 22.61 -7.09
C GLN A 77 9.29 23.46 -5.83
N ALA A 78 8.32 24.39 -5.77
CA ALA A 78 8.18 25.27 -4.62
C ALA A 78 7.77 24.52 -3.33
N SER A 79 7.02 23.42 -3.46
CA SER A 79 6.47 22.62 -2.36
C SER A 79 5.96 21.26 -2.88
N GLY A 80 5.54 20.37 -1.98
CA GLY A 80 4.88 19.11 -2.34
C GLY A 80 3.58 19.32 -3.12
N PHE A 81 2.81 20.36 -2.80
CA PHE A 81 1.63 20.76 -3.58
C PHE A 81 1.98 21.23 -5.00
N ALA A 82 3.06 22.01 -5.15
CA ALA A 82 3.53 22.45 -6.45
C ALA A 82 3.98 21.26 -7.30
N ALA A 83 4.72 20.31 -6.71
CA ALA A 83 5.12 19.07 -7.37
C ALA A 83 3.91 18.23 -7.80
N LEU A 84 2.92 18.03 -6.92
CA LEU A 84 1.71 17.26 -7.23
C LEU A 84 0.96 17.85 -8.43
N ALA A 85 0.77 19.17 -8.46
CA ALA A 85 0.14 19.86 -9.58
C ALA A 85 0.99 19.84 -10.87
N ALA A 86 2.30 20.08 -10.76
CA ALA A 86 3.23 20.08 -11.89
C ALA A 86 3.42 18.69 -12.52
N ALA A 87 3.26 17.63 -11.73
CA ALA A 87 3.21 16.24 -12.20
C ALA A 87 1.86 15.86 -12.87
N GLY A 88 0.91 16.79 -12.96
CA GLY A 88 -0.36 16.61 -13.67
C GLY A 88 -1.49 16.03 -12.82
N PHE A 89 -1.33 15.94 -11.49
CA PHE A 89 -2.43 15.60 -10.60
C PHE A 89 -3.27 16.85 -10.26
N SER A 90 -4.55 16.61 -9.97
CA SER A 90 -5.44 17.60 -9.36
C SER A 90 -5.65 17.25 -7.90
N GLN A 91 -5.72 18.23 -7.00
CA GLN A 91 -5.99 17.99 -5.59
C GLN A 91 -7.00 18.99 -5.01
N THR A 92 -7.72 18.55 -3.98
CA THR A 92 -8.52 19.41 -3.10
C THR A 92 -8.01 19.32 -1.68
N GLU A 93 -8.15 20.40 -0.91
CA GLU A 93 -7.81 20.42 0.51
C GLU A 93 -9.02 20.09 1.40
N VAL A 94 -8.75 19.70 2.65
CA VAL A 94 -9.77 19.52 3.68
C VAL A 94 -10.29 20.91 4.10
N PRO A 95 -11.61 21.21 4.00
CA PRO A 95 -12.13 22.57 4.21
C PRO A 95 -11.82 23.22 5.57
N THR A 96 -11.56 22.40 6.59
CA THR A 96 -11.29 22.80 7.97
C THR A 96 -9.80 22.71 8.35
N TYR A 97 -8.94 22.18 7.49
CA TYR A 97 -7.52 21.94 7.76
C TYR A 97 -6.68 22.32 6.52
N ALA A 98 -6.28 23.59 6.45
CA ALA A 98 -5.41 24.10 5.38
C ALA A 98 -4.08 23.32 5.35
N GLY A 99 -3.63 22.95 4.16
CA GLY A 99 -2.44 22.13 3.94
C GLY A 99 -2.66 20.61 4.06
N ALA A 100 -3.87 20.14 4.36
CA ALA A 100 -4.23 18.72 4.32
C ALA A 100 -4.96 18.38 3.02
N VAL A 101 -4.51 17.36 2.28
CA VAL A 101 -5.19 16.89 1.07
C VAL A 101 -6.42 16.06 1.42
N CYS A 102 -7.56 16.43 0.82
CA CYS A 102 -8.79 15.67 0.88
C CYS A 102 -8.92 14.69 -0.29
N THR A 103 -8.70 15.14 -1.53
CA THR A 103 -8.73 14.27 -2.72
C THR A 103 -7.54 14.52 -3.63
N ILE A 104 -7.12 13.47 -4.35
CA ILE A 104 -6.22 13.55 -5.50
C ILE A 104 -6.93 12.88 -6.68
N ASN A 105 -7.00 13.55 -7.83
CA ASN A 105 -7.76 13.13 -9.01
C ASN A 105 -9.19 12.67 -8.68
N ALA A 106 -9.87 13.46 -7.84
CA ALA A 106 -11.22 13.19 -7.31
C ALA A 106 -11.37 11.87 -6.53
N LEU A 107 -10.28 11.30 -6.01
CA LEU A 107 -10.28 10.13 -5.13
C LEU A 107 -9.81 10.49 -3.71
N PRO A 108 -10.46 9.96 -2.65
CA PRO A 108 -11.68 9.15 -2.67
C PRO A 108 -12.90 9.93 -3.18
N ALA A 109 -13.77 9.25 -3.94
CA ALA A 109 -14.91 9.87 -4.62
C ALA A 109 -15.95 10.48 -3.66
N GLN A 110 -15.96 10.05 -2.40
CA GLN A 110 -16.81 10.56 -1.33
C GLN A 110 -16.43 11.98 -0.87
N GLY A 111 -15.19 12.44 -1.09
CA GLY A 111 -14.72 13.76 -0.63
C GLY A 111 -14.79 13.92 0.90
N PHE A 112 -14.98 15.15 1.38
CA PHE A 112 -15.17 15.45 2.81
C PHE A 112 -16.62 15.17 3.24
N PRO A 113 -16.89 14.56 4.42
CA PRO A 113 -15.98 14.22 5.53
C PRO A 113 -15.43 12.78 5.50
N PHE A 114 -15.50 12.08 4.36
CA PHE A 114 -14.87 10.76 4.22
C PHE A 114 -13.35 10.88 4.21
N CYS A 115 -12.81 11.84 3.47
CA CYS A 115 -11.49 12.39 3.76
C CYS A 115 -11.49 13.03 5.15
N TRP A 116 -10.42 12.76 5.90
CA TRP A 116 -10.08 13.32 7.21
C TRP A 116 -10.88 12.82 8.42
N GLU A 117 -12.20 12.66 8.35
CA GLU A 117 -12.99 12.38 9.57
C GLU A 117 -13.48 10.93 9.70
N THR A 118 -13.82 10.26 8.59
CA THR A 118 -14.54 8.96 8.68
C THR A 118 -13.99 7.80 7.84
N GLY A 119 -13.24 8.07 6.77
CA GLY A 119 -12.75 7.03 5.84
C GLY A 119 -11.23 6.88 5.76
N GLY A 120 -10.47 7.84 6.29
CA GLY A 120 -9.02 7.89 6.15
C GLY A 120 -8.50 9.27 5.72
N TYR A 121 -7.22 9.35 5.37
CA TYR A 121 -6.56 10.59 4.98
C TYR A 121 -5.46 10.34 3.93
N TRP A 122 -4.99 11.40 3.27
CA TRP A 122 -3.80 11.34 2.43
C TRP A 122 -2.54 11.51 3.28
N GLY A 123 -1.81 10.42 3.51
CA GLY A 123 -0.50 10.43 4.16
C GLY A 123 0.56 10.95 3.20
N TYR A 124 1.42 11.86 3.68
CA TYR A 124 2.45 12.53 2.90
C TYR A 124 3.84 11.99 3.28
N TYR A 125 4.55 11.41 2.32
CA TYR A 125 5.85 10.76 2.47
C TYR A 125 6.89 11.44 1.59
N ARG A 126 8.15 11.40 2.00
CA ARG A 126 9.23 12.12 1.31
C ARG A 126 10.50 11.28 1.25
N SER A 127 11.32 11.55 0.24
CA SER A 127 12.71 11.11 0.17
C SER A 127 13.50 12.21 -0.54
N ALA A 128 14.42 12.86 0.16
CA ALA A 128 15.08 14.08 -0.34
C ALA A 128 16.02 13.83 -1.53
N ASP A 129 16.54 12.61 -1.67
CA ASP A 129 17.69 12.28 -2.52
C ASP A 129 17.58 10.93 -3.27
N ARG A 130 16.43 10.24 -3.20
CA ARG A 130 16.20 8.87 -3.71
C ARG A 130 17.14 7.79 -3.14
N SER A 131 17.87 8.05 -2.05
CA SER A 131 18.76 7.07 -1.43
C SER A 131 18.16 6.43 -0.18
N ALA A 132 17.37 7.21 0.57
CA ALA A 132 16.70 6.76 1.79
C ALA A 132 15.43 5.91 1.52
N ALA A 133 14.90 5.30 2.57
CA ALA A 133 13.54 4.77 2.57
C ALA A 133 12.51 5.91 2.50
N TRP A 134 11.22 5.57 2.48
CA TRP A 134 10.16 6.57 2.66
C TRP A 134 10.08 7.02 4.11
N ASP A 135 10.22 8.32 4.33
CA ASP A 135 9.95 8.95 5.62
C ASP A 135 8.56 9.60 5.58
N TYR A 136 7.73 9.37 6.60
CA TYR A 136 6.50 10.16 6.77
C TYR A 136 6.89 11.61 7.05
N SER A 137 6.30 12.56 6.34
CA SER A 137 6.69 13.96 6.45
C SER A 137 6.38 14.53 7.84
N PRO A 138 7.37 15.09 8.56
CA PRO A 138 7.12 15.81 9.82
C PRO A 138 6.51 17.21 9.58
N VAL A 139 6.32 17.60 8.32
CA VAL A 139 5.81 18.92 7.91
C VAL A 139 4.73 18.81 6.82
N GLY A 140 3.89 19.84 6.67
CA GLY A 140 2.87 19.88 5.63
C GLY A 140 3.46 19.97 4.21
N ALA A 141 2.66 19.58 3.20
CA ALA A 141 3.06 19.61 1.80
C ALA A 141 3.18 21.02 1.18
N ALA A 142 2.89 22.06 1.97
CA ALA A 142 3.21 23.45 1.63
C ALA A 142 4.70 23.77 1.83
N GLU A 143 5.44 23.00 2.63
CA GLU A 143 6.86 23.24 2.88
C GLU A 143 7.76 22.85 1.71
N GLY A 144 8.81 23.65 1.52
CA GLY A 144 9.82 23.50 0.48
C GLY A 144 10.98 24.48 0.68
N PRO A 145 11.81 24.75 -0.34
CA PRO A 145 11.71 24.25 -1.72
C PRO A 145 12.09 22.76 -1.84
N LEU A 146 11.74 22.17 -2.98
CA LEU A 146 12.12 20.82 -3.38
C LEU A 146 13.19 20.90 -4.46
N VAL A 147 14.26 20.13 -4.28
CA VAL A 147 15.35 20.02 -5.26
C VAL A 147 15.06 18.91 -6.28
N GLU A 148 15.65 19.03 -7.46
CA GLU A 148 15.68 17.94 -8.44
C GLU A 148 16.28 16.68 -7.79
N GLY A 149 15.71 15.52 -8.12
CA GLY A 149 16.11 14.27 -7.52
C GLY A 149 15.35 13.90 -6.25
N SER A 150 14.56 14.79 -5.64
CA SER A 150 13.66 14.36 -4.55
C SER A 150 12.50 13.49 -5.05
N VAL A 151 11.83 12.83 -4.11
CA VAL A 151 10.57 12.10 -4.30
C VAL A 151 9.56 12.56 -3.26
N GLU A 152 8.35 12.82 -3.72
CA GLU A 152 7.19 13.16 -2.89
C GLU A 152 6.10 12.09 -3.09
N GLY A 153 5.62 11.52 -1.99
CA GLY A 153 4.72 10.38 -1.96
C GLY A 153 3.40 10.71 -1.27
N TRP A 154 2.31 10.22 -1.84
CA TRP A 154 0.96 10.44 -1.35
C TRP A 154 0.25 9.09 -1.27
N VAL A 155 -0.18 8.68 -0.08
CA VAL A 155 -0.80 7.36 0.15
C VAL A 155 -2.17 7.54 0.77
N TRP A 156 -3.19 6.87 0.22
CA TRP A 156 -4.50 6.84 0.87
C TRP A 156 -4.47 5.91 2.09
N GLN A 157 -4.48 6.51 3.27
CA GLN A 157 -4.54 5.83 4.56
C GLN A 157 -5.98 5.51 4.95
N ALA A 158 -6.56 4.54 4.24
CA ALA A 158 -7.88 4.00 4.54
C ALA A 158 -7.99 3.58 6.00
N ASP A 159 -9.12 3.89 6.64
CA ASP A 159 -9.41 3.57 8.04
C ASP A 159 -8.31 4.03 9.03
N PHE A 160 -7.62 5.13 8.70
CA PHE A 160 -6.53 5.72 9.49
C PHE A 160 -5.33 4.78 9.70
N SER A 161 -5.04 3.97 8.69
CA SER A 161 -3.82 3.16 8.62
C SER A 161 -2.53 3.99 8.51
N ASP A 162 -1.38 3.32 8.64
CA ASP A 162 -0.04 3.89 8.53
C ASP A 162 0.77 3.07 7.50
N ASN A 163 0.26 3.02 6.27
CA ASN A 163 0.90 2.28 5.18
C ASN A 163 1.99 3.11 4.53
N LEU A 164 3.19 2.55 4.41
CA LEU A 164 4.21 3.07 3.51
C LEU A 164 3.72 3.00 2.04
N PRO A 165 4.22 3.89 1.15
CA PRO A 165 3.93 3.78 -0.28
C PRO A 165 4.35 2.42 -0.85
N GLY A 166 3.47 1.80 -1.65
CA GLY A 166 3.63 0.44 -2.18
C GLY A 166 4.75 0.27 -3.22
N VAL A 167 5.37 1.37 -3.66
CA VAL A 167 6.62 1.35 -4.44
C VAL A 167 7.75 1.87 -3.55
N SER A 168 8.76 1.04 -3.28
CA SER A 168 9.95 1.48 -2.54
C SER A 168 10.78 2.48 -3.36
N ILE A 169 11.49 3.38 -2.68
CA ILE A 169 12.36 4.39 -3.33
C ILE A 169 13.37 3.73 -4.29
N LEU A 170 14.08 2.68 -3.86
CA LEU A 170 14.98 1.91 -4.73
C LEU A 170 14.24 1.18 -5.87
N GLY A 171 12.94 0.93 -5.72
CA GLY A 171 12.08 0.35 -6.76
C GLY A 171 11.75 1.32 -7.90
N LEU A 172 11.84 2.64 -7.67
CA LEU A 172 11.54 3.68 -8.66
C LEU A 172 12.46 3.60 -9.90
N VAL A 173 13.65 3.02 -9.77
CA VAL A 173 14.57 2.77 -10.89
C VAL A 173 13.94 2.00 -12.05
N LYS A 174 12.90 1.19 -11.78
CA LYS A 174 12.15 0.43 -12.81
C LYS A 174 11.18 1.29 -13.62
N TYR A 175 10.94 2.52 -13.17
CA TYR A 175 10.00 3.48 -13.74
C TYR A 175 10.69 4.79 -14.16
N THR A 176 12.02 4.84 -14.10
CA THR A 176 12.81 5.95 -14.63
C THR A 176 13.04 5.73 -16.14
N PRO A 177 12.82 6.75 -16.99
CA PRO A 177 13.08 6.69 -18.43
C PRO A 177 14.54 6.42 -18.82
#